data_AF-A0A255GNA6-F1
#
_entry.id   AF-A0A255GNA6-F1
#
_cell.length_a   1.000
_cell.length_b   1.000
_cell.length_c   1.000
_cell.angle_alpha   90.00
_cell.angle_beta   90.00
_cell.angle_gamma   90.00
#
_symmetry.space_group_name_H-M   'P 1'
#
loop_
_entity.id
_entity.type
_entity.pdbx_description
1 polymer ?
#
loop_
_entity_poly.entity_id
_entity_poly.type
_entity_poly.pdbx_seq_one_letter_code
_entity_poly.pdbx_strand_id
1 'polypeptide(L)'
;MDIQTMVGDSGAPVMAGSRAVGLVTSGGTSAGGTTYVTNLNWVEGRGLRLLTNAAPNFPVVGAIAAKWNALGGLNGFLGQPLAPEGCGLKDGGCWQPFAGGKIHWSPKTGAFFTRGLIQQRWEQLGWENGVLGYPTTDENCGLKDGGCWQGFQGGSVYWAPNTGAHFIRGAIRDRYGSVGWEGGQLGFPRTDELCGLRDGGCWQQFEGGRIYWSPGTGAQPVWGAIGIYWDANGIENGRFGYPAAGESCGGGGCSQRFQGGTITWHPVNGTRG
;
A
#
# COMPACT_ATOMS: atom_id res chain seq x y z
N MET A 1 50.09 -8.93 12.23
CA MET A 1 50.62 -10.13 11.55
C MET A 1 50.83 -9.74 10.09
N ASP A 2 52.04 -9.94 9.60
CA ASP A 2 52.57 -9.39 8.35
C ASP A 2 51.72 -9.68 7.10
N ILE A 3 51.61 -8.66 6.23
CA ILE A 3 51.18 -8.84 4.84
C ILE A 3 52.43 -9.17 4.04
N GLN A 4 52.68 -10.46 3.80
CA GLN A 4 53.67 -10.87 2.82
C GLN A 4 53.13 -10.63 1.40
N THR A 5 53.90 -9.86 0.63
CA THR A 5 53.75 -9.62 -0.80
C THR A 5 54.04 -10.92 -1.56
N MET A 6 52.99 -11.57 -2.08
CA MET A 6 53.13 -12.57 -3.14
C MET A 6 53.23 -11.83 -4.47
N VAL A 7 54.45 -11.45 -4.86
CA VAL A 7 54.76 -11.05 -6.24
C VAL A 7 54.95 -12.33 -7.05
N GLY A 8 53.99 -12.65 -7.90
CA GLY A 8 54.16 -13.66 -8.94
C GLY A 8 55.05 -13.11 -10.04
N ASP A 9 56.24 -13.70 -10.16
CA ASP A 9 57.23 -13.43 -11.18
C ASP A 9 56.81 -14.04 -12.53
N SER A 10 56.63 -13.19 -13.54
CA SER A 10 56.84 -13.55 -14.95
C SER A 10 56.96 -12.27 -15.75
N GLY A 11 58.18 -11.91 -16.12
CA GLY A 11 58.48 -10.78 -16.99
C GLY A 11 57.75 -10.87 -18.34
N ALA A 12 56.80 -9.97 -18.55
CA ALA A 12 56.30 -9.60 -19.87
C ALA A 12 55.94 -8.10 -19.85
N PRO A 13 56.33 -7.31 -20.87
CA PRO A 13 55.90 -5.92 -20.97
C PRO A 13 54.38 -5.88 -21.15
N VAL A 14 53.67 -5.24 -20.22
CA VAL A 14 52.23 -5.04 -20.35
C VAL A 14 51.99 -4.02 -21.46
N MET A 15 51.56 -4.53 -22.62
CA MET A 15 51.12 -3.72 -23.75
C MET A 15 50.00 -2.76 -23.32
N ALA A 16 50.06 -1.52 -23.79
CA ALA A 16 49.00 -0.54 -23.59
C ALA A 16 47.67 -1.09 -24.12
N GLY A 17 46.68 -1.26 -23.24
CA GLY A 17 45.29 -1.52 -23.64
C GLY A 17 44.56 -2.73 -23.03
N SER A 18 44.94 -3.25 -21.85
CA SER A 18 44.23 -4.40 -21.25
C SER A 18 43.75 -4.13 -19.82
N ARG A 19 42.43 -4.15 -19.64
CA ARG A 19 41.69 -3.95 -18.39
C ARG A 19 41.89 -5.15 -17.46
N ALA A 20 42.31 -4.87 -16.22
CA ALA A 20 42.04 -5.74 -15.07
C ALA A 20 41.42 -4.88 -13.95
N VAL A 21 40.09 -4.81 -13.92
CA VAL A 21 39.36 -4.29 -12.75
C VAL A 21 39.02 -5.49 -11.90
N GLY A 22 39.99 -5.96 -11.11
CA GLY A 22 39.72 -6.92 -10.04
C GLY A 22 39.00 -6.18 -8.92
N LEU A 23 37.71 -6.45 -8.73
CA LEU A 23 36.98 -6.01 -7.55
C LEU A 23 37.53 -6.80 -6.35
N VAL A 24 38.49 -6.23 -5.62
CA VAL A 24 38.91 -6.78 -4.33
C VAL A 24 37.87 -6.34 -3.29
N THR A 25 36.85 -7.17 -3.08
CA THR A 25 35.96 -7.03 -1.93
C THR A 25 36.67 -7.60 -0.70
N SER A 26 37.08 -6.75 0.23
CA SER A 26 37.48 -7.19 1.57
C SER A 26 36.43 -6.70 2.56
N GLY A 27 35.60 -7.60 3.09
CA GLY A 27 34.62 -7.27 4.11
C GLY A 27 35.32 -7.11 5.46
N GLY A 28 35.35 -5.89 6.01
CA GLY A 28 35.74 -5.63 7.39
C GLY A 28 34.49 -5.44 8.25
N THR A 29 34.35 -6.23 9.31
CA THR A 29 33.35 -6.03 10.37
C THR A 29 33.88 -5.01 11.38
N SER A 30 33.17 -3.90 11.58
CA SER A 30 33.38 -3.04 12.76
C SER A 30 32.47 -3.49 13.91
N ALA A 31 32.81 -3.09 15.13
CA ALA A 31 32.22 -3.53 16.40
C ALA A 31 30.73 -3.16 16.64
N GLY A 32 29.97 -2.88 15.56
CA GLY A 32 28.53 -2.59 15.58
C GLY A 32 27.72 -3.33 14.51
N GLY A 33 28.29 -4.35 13.84
CA GLY A 33 27.57 -5.17 12.85
C GLY A 33 27.42 -4.55 11.45
N THR A 34 27.80 -3.28 11.26
CA THR A 34 27.85 -2.64 9.95
C THR A 34 29.05 -3.15 9.16
N THR A 35 28.81 -3.76 8.01
CA THR A 35 29.88 -4.09 7.04
C THR A 35 30.11 -2.87 6.15
N TYR A 36 31.35 -2.49 5.89
CA TYR A 36 31.67 -1.44 4.92
C TYR A 36 32.22 -2.08 3.65
N VAL A 37 31.68 -1.73 2.48
CA VAL A 37 32.27 -2.12 1.19
C VAL A 37 33.24 -1.02 0.76
N THR A 38 34.52 -1.35 0.61
CA THR A 38 35.53 -0.42 0.09
C THR A 38 35.58 -0.49 -1.43
N ASN A 39 35.21 0.57 -2.13
CA ASN A 39 35.46 0.68 -3.57
C ASN A 39 36.84 1.31 -3.79
N LEU A 40 37.70 0.62 -4.53
CA LEU A 40 39.00 1.14 -4.99
C LEU A 40 38.83 1.68 -6.42
N ASN A 41 38.94 3.00 -6.59
CA ASN A 41 38.95 3.64 -7.89
C ASN A 41 40.34 4.15 -8.24
N TRP A 42 40.78 3.92 -9.48
CA TRP A 42 41.98 4.53 -10.02
C TRP A 42 41.75 6.02 -10.25
N VAL A 43 42.57 6.88 -9.63
CA VAL A 43 42.61 8.32 -9.90
C VAL A 43 43.84 8.57 -10.78
N GLU A 44 43.63 9.01 -12.02
CA GLU A 44 44.74 9.35 -12.93
C GLU A 44 45.76 10.26 -12.25
N GLY A 45 47.02 9.85 -12.26
CA GLY A 45 48.16 10.63 -11.77
C GLY A 45 48.34 10.71 -10.25
N ARG A 46 47.54 10.01 -9.41
CA ARG A 46 47.64 10.11 -7.93
C ARG A 46 47.75 8.79 -7.16
N GLY A 47 47.89 7.66 -7.87
CA GLY A 47 47.96 6.34 -7.23
C GLY A 47 46.62 5.89 -6.63
N LEU A 48 46.62 4.71 -6.01
CA LEU A 48 45.45 4.11 -5.38
C LEU A 48 45.05 4.94 -4.14
N ARG A 49 43.93 5.66 -4.20
CA ARG A 49 43.41 6.41 -3.05
C ARG A 49 42.23 5.65 -2.45
N LEU A 50 42.32 5.29 -1.17
CA LEU A 50 41.16 4.87 -0.38
C LEU A 50 40.22 6.07 -0.27
N LEU A 51 39.19 6.13 -1.13
CA LEU A 51 38.09 7.04 -0.93
C LEU A 51 37.13 6.36 0.06
N THR A 52 37.23 6.73 1.33
CA THR A 52 36.34 6.25 2.39
C THR A 52 34.96 6.86 2.24
N ASN A 53 34.25 6.53 1.17
CA ASN A 53 32.80 6.69 1.09
C ASN A 53 32.19 5.28 1.01
N ALA A 54 32.43 4.49 2.04
CA ALA A 54 31.63 3.29 2.24
C ALA A 54 30.26 3.76 2.74
N ALA A 55 29.26 3.76 1.86
CA ALA A 55 27.88 3.87 2.30
C ALA A 55 27.62 2.76 3.35
N PRO A 56 26.88 3.04 4.43
CA PRO A 56 26.55 2.01 5.40
C PRO A 56 25.85 0.85 4.67
N ASN A 57 26.45 -0.34 4.70
CA ASN A 57 25.79 -1.54 4.19
C ASN A 57 24.82 -2.01 5.28
N PHE A 58 23.53 -1.94 4.99
CA PHE A 58 22.51 -2.50 5.87
C PHE A 58 22.15 -3.89 5.35
N PRO A 59 22.53 -4.97 6.07
CA PRO A 59 22.20 -6.31 5.65
C PRO A 59 20.69 -6.47 5.47
N VAL A 60 20.30 -7.11 4.38
CA VAL A 60 18.92 -7.52 4.11
C VAL A 60 18.92 -9.04 4.24
N VAL A 61 18.15 -9.60 5.17
CA VAL A 61 18.18 -11.03 5.51
C VAL A 61 16.80 -11.67 5.50
N GLY A 62 16.76 -13.00 5.59
CA GLY A 62 15.54 -13.78 5.79
C GLY A 62 14.45 -13.56 4.73
N ALA A 63 13.20 -13.49 5.18
CA ALA A 63 12.04 -13.33 4.30
C ALA A 63 12.00 -11.94 3.63
N ILE A 64 12.50 -10.91 4.30
CA ILE A 64 12.63 -9.57 3.72
C ILE A 64 13.64 -9.59 2.56
N ALA A 65 14.78 -10.27 2.70
CA ALA A 65 15.74 -10.45 1.61
C ALA A 65 15.15 -11.21 0.43
N ALA A 66 14.45 -12.32 0.70
CA ALA A 66 13.80 -13.09 -0.35
C ALA A 66 12.84 -12.21 -1.16
N LYS A 67 12.05 -11.37 -0.48
CA LYS A 67 11.15 -10.42 -1.13
C LYS A 67 11.90 -9.34 -1.91
N TRP A 68 12.87 -8.68 -1.29
CA TRP A 68 13.65 -7.62 -1.92
C TRP A 68 14.40 -8.12 -3.18
N ASN A 69 15.00 -9.31 -3.11
CA ASN A 69 15.66 -9.94 -4.24
C ASN A 69 14.66 -10.28 -5.37
N ALA A 70 13.47 -10.77 -5.03
CA ALA A 70 12.42 -11.03 -6.01
C ALA A 70 11.92 -9.75 -6.71
N LEU A 71 12.09 -8.58 -6.07
CA LEU A 71 11.78 -7.27 -6.64
C LEU A 71 12.97 -6.63 -7.39
N GLY A 72 14.08 -7.36 -7.57
CA GLY A 72 15.27 -6.90 -8.31
C GLY A 72 16.42 -6.41 -7.43
N GLY A 73 16.30 -6.50 -6.10
CA GLY A 73 17.35 -6.08 -5.16
C GLY A 73 17.76 -4.62 -5.36
N LEU A 74 19.07 -4.36 -5.42
CA LEU A 74 19.63 -3.02 -5.66
C LEU A 74 19.20 -2.41 -7.01
N ASN A 75 18.94 -3.24 -8.02
CA ASN A 75 18.48 -2.78 -9.34
C ASN A 75 16.95 -2.67 -9.43
N GLY A 76 16.25 -3.10 -8.38
CA GLY A 76 14.80 -3.03 -8.26
C GLY A 76 14.31 -1.65 -7.86
N PHE A 77 13.00 -1.42 -7.97
CA PHE A 77 12.39 -0.12 -7.67
C PHE A 77 12.48 0.27 -6.18
N LEU A 78 12.66 -0.70 -5.27
CA LEU A 78 12.90 -0.41 -3.85
C LEU A 78 14.32 0.13 -3.62
N GLY A 79 15.29 -0.31 -4.42
CA GLY A 79 16.68 0.13 -4.35
C GLY A 79 17.38 -0.24 -3.05
N GLN A 80 18.33 0.60 -2.65
CA GLN A 80 19.20 0.36 -1.50
C GLN A 80 18.44 0.39 -0.16
N PRO A 81 18.81 -0.48 0.80
CA PRO A 81 18.31 -0.39 2.16
C PRO A 81 18.79 0.92 2.82
N LEU A 82 17.95 1.50 3.67
CA LEU A 82 18.23 2.78 4.36
C LEU A 82 18.52 2.61 5.85
N ALA A 83 18.20 1.45 6.42
CA ALA A 83 18.51 1.09 7.80
C ALA A 83 18.57 -0.45 7.94
N PRO A 84 19.11 -0.98 9.04
CA PRO A 84 19.00 -2.40 9.36
C PRO A 84 17.53 -2.82 9.49
N GLU A 85 17.29 -4.12 9.36
CA GLU A 85 15.99 -4.72 9.69
C GLU A 85 15.65 -4.46 11.17
N GLY A 86 14.46 -3.91 11.41
CA GLY A 86 13.89 -3.73 12.74
C GLY A 86 12.86 -4.82 13.02
N CYS A 87 13.10 -5.65 14.03
CA CYS A 87 12.18 -6.68 14.50
C CYS A 87 11.58 -6.33 15.87
N GLY A 88 10.49 -7.02 16.23
CA GLY A 88 9.75 -6.77 17.47
C GLY A 88 8.47 -5.95 17.25
N LEU A 89 8.01 -5.87 16.00
CA LEU A 89 6.65 -5.38 15.72
C LEU A 89 5.61 -6.38 16.26
N LYS A 90 4.35 -5.94 16.28
CA LYS A 90 3.20 -6.75 16.71
C LYS A 90 3.21 -8.17 16.12
N ASP A 91 2.82 -9.16 16.91
CA ASP A 91 2.77 -10.57 16.48
C ASP A 91 4.11 -11.11 15.93
N GLY A 92 5.24 -10.52 16.36
CA GLY A 92 6.60 -10.96 15.99
C GLY A 92 7.06 -10.49 14.61
N GLY A 93 6.47 -9.42 14.06
CA GLY A 93 6.86 -8.91 12.76
C GLY A 93 8.19 -8.15 12.74
N CYS A 94 8.68 -7.97 11.52
CA CYS A 94 9.88 -7.21 11.20
C CYS A 94 9.62 -6.26 10.04
N TRP A 95 10.44 -5.24 9.89
CA TRP A 95 10.39 -4.31 8.79
C TRP A 95 11.79 -3.84 8.40
N GLN A 96 11.95 -3.42 7.15
CA GLN A 96 13.16 -2.74 6.72
C GLN A 96 12.82 -1.62 5.73
N PRO A 97 13.39 -0.41 5.92
CA PRO A 97 13.22 0.68 4.98
C PRO A 97 14.23 0.60 3.83
N PHE A 98 13.76 0.96 2.64
CA PHE A 98 14.51 1.06 1.40
C PHE A 98 14.23 2.42 0.75
N ALA A 99 15.06 2.82 -0.21
CA ALA A 99 14.90 4.10 -0.91
C ALA A 99 13.51 4.29 -1.55
N GLY A 100 12.93 3.22 -2.09
CA GLY A 100 11.63 3.22 -2.78
C GLY A 100 10.42 2.76 -1.95
N GLY A 101 10.58 2.49 -0.65
CA GLY A 101 9.50 1.99 0.19
C GLY A 101 9.98 1.22 1.42
N LYS A 102 9.09 0.44 2.03
CA LYS A 102 9.42 -0.46 3.14
C LYS A 102 8.99 -1.87 2.78
N ILE A 103 9.67 -2.88 3.31
CA ILE A 103 9.14 -4.25 3.34
C ILE A 103 8.76 -4.55 4.79
N HIS A 104 7.54 -5.04 4.99
CA HIS A 104 7.04 -5.52 6.27
C HIS A 104 6.81 -7.02 6.17
N TRP A 105 7.20 -7.74 7.22
CA TRP A 105 7.02 -9.17 7.34
C TRP A 105 6.35 -9.51 8.66
N SER A 106 5.44 -10.48 8.64
CA SER A 106 4.97 -11.15 9.85
C SER A 106 4.90 -12.66 9.61
N PRO A 107 4.96 -13.51 10.66
CA PRO A 107 4.78 -14.95 10.51
C PRO A 107 3.49 -15.35 9.81
N LYS A 108 2.42 -14.55 9.97
CA LYS A 108 1.08 -14.84 9.45
C LYS A 108 0.88 -14.38 8.00
N THR A 109 1.47 -13.26 7.61
CA THR A 109 1.24 -12.67 6.28
C THR A 109 2.38 -12.95 5.30
N GLY A 110 3.62 -13.11 5.78
CA GLY A 110 4.79 -13.07 4.91
C GLY A 110 5.22 -11.63 4.60
N ALA A 111 6.17 -11.49 3.67
CA ALA A 111 6.84 -10.23 3.35
C ALA A 111 6.18 -9.50 2.17
N PHE A 112 5.73 -8.27 2.41
CA PHE A 112 5.14 -7.40 1.39
C PHE A 112 5.74 -6.00 1.44
N PHE A 113 5.88 -5.38 0.28
CA PHE A 113 6.33 -4.00 0.22
C PHE A 113 5.16 -3.03 0.37
N THR A 114 5.40 -1.90 1.01
CA THR A 114 4.52 -0.73 1.07
C THR A 114 5.28 0.47 0.54
N ARG A 115 4.60 1.41 -0.11
CA ARG A 115 5.22 2.66 -0.58
C ARG A 115 4.20 3.78 -0.75
N GLY A 116 4.69 4.97 -1.10
CA GLY A 116 3.88 6.09 -1.56
C GLY A 116 2.75 6.48 -0.62
N LEU A 117 1.64 6.94 -1.19
CA LEU A 117 0.48 7.46 -0.45
C LEU A 117 -0.33 6.37 0.26
N ILE A 118 -0.28 5.13 -0.22
CA ILE A 118 -0.88 3.98 0.47
C ILE A 118 -0.15 3.70 1.79
N GLN A 119 1.19 3.67 1.77
CA GLN A 119 1.97 3.53 3.01
C GLN A 119 1.73 4.69 3.96
N GLN A 120 1.73 5.93 3.47
CA GLN A 120 1.46 7.10 4.30
C GLN A 120 0.09 7.03 4.96
N ARG A 121 -0.94 6.53 4.26
CA ARG A 121 -2.25 6.33 4.87
C ARG A 121 -2.21 5.23 5.94
N TRP A 122 -1.57 4.11 5.66
CA TRP A 122 -1.44 3.04 6.64
C TRP A 122 -0.66 3.47 7.90
N GLU A 123 0.38 4.29 7.73
CA GLU A 123 1.10 4.96 8.81
C GLU A 123 0.17 5.82 9.68
N GLN A 124 -0.64 6.68 9.06
CA GLN A 124 -1.62 7.52 9.77
C GLN A 124 -2.68 6.70 10.52
N LEU A 125 -2.93 5.47 10.08
CA LEU A 125 -3.84 4.53 10.72
C LEU A 125 -3.19 3.71 11.83
N GLY A 126 -1.90 3.94 12.13
CA GLY A 126 -1.17 3.28 13.22
C GLY A 126 -0.40 2.03 12.79
N TRP A 127 -0.06 1.89 11.50
CA TRP A 127 0.70 0.76 10.97
C TRP A 127 0.05 -0.61 11.31
N GLU A 128 0.84 -1.62 11.66
CA GLU A 128 0.37 -2.95 12.06
C GLU A 128 -0.43 -2.95 13.37
N ASN A 129 -0.23 -1.93 14.21
CA ASN A 129 -1.00 -1.75 15.46
C ASN A 129 -2.39 -1.17 15.18
N GLY A 130 -2.55 -0.57 14.01
CA GLY A 130 -3.78 0.02 13.52
C GLY A 130 -4.85 -0.98 13.13
N VAL A 131 -5.98 -0.42 12.70
CA VAL A 131 -7.18 -1.17 12.31
C VAL A 131 -6.97 -2.10 11.12
N LEU A 132 -5.95 -1.86 10.29
CA LEU A 132 -5.66 -2.65 9.09
C LEU A 132 -4.72 -3.82 9.35
N GLY A 133 -3.89 -3.78 10.39
CA GLY A 133 -2.86 -4.80 10.62
C GLY A 133 -1.79 -4.82 9.52
N TYR A 134 -1.16 -5.97 9.30
CA TYR A 134 -0.10 -6.15 8.30
C TYR A 134 -0.62 -6.16 6.86
N PRO A 135 0.20 -5.76 5.88
CA PRO A 135 -0.11 -5.97 4.46
C PRO A 135 -0.23 -7.48 4.14
N THR A 136 -1.13 -7.81 3.23
CA THR A 136 -1.37 -9.18 2.73
C THR A 136 -1.17 -9.30 1.23
N THR A 137 -0.93 -8.18 0.54
CA THR A 137 -0.54 -8.13 -0.86
C THR A 137 0.56 -7.09 -1.03
N ASP A 138 1.26 -7.15 -2.15
CA ASP A 138 1.97 -5.98 -2.65
C ASP A 138 0.98 -4.90 -3.11
N GLU A 139 1.48 -3.67 -3.25
CA GLU A 139 0.74 -2.61 -3.95
C GLU A 139 0.57 -2.97 -5.43
N ASN A 140 -0.67 -2.90 -5.93
CA ASN A 140 -1.02 -3.12 -7.32
C ASN A 140 -1.60 -1.84 -7.92
N CYS A 141 -0.88 -1.27 -8.90
CA CYS A 141 -1.24 -0.03 -9.61
C CYS A 141 -1.84 -0.25 -11.01
N GLY A 142 -2.54 -1.36 -11.20
CA GLY A 142 -3.23 -1.71 -12.45
C GLY A 142 -4.71 -1.34 -12.48
N LEU A 143 -5.21 -0.49 -11.58
CA LEU A 143 -6.63 -0.12 -11.56
C LEU A 143 -6.95 0.97 -12.59
N LYS A 144 -8.25 1.19 -12.83
CA LYS A 144 -8.72 2.26 -13.71
C LYS A 144 -8.11 3.62 -13.34
N ASP A 145 -7.95 4.49 -14.33
CA ASP A 145 -7.46 5.86 -14.16
C ASP A 145 -6.11 5.97 -13.44
N GLY A 146 -5.28 4.92 -13.51
CA GLY A 146 -3.98 4.85 -12.85
C GLY A 146 -4.05 4.63 -11.34
N GLY A 147 -5.18 4.13 -10.84
CA GLY A 147 -5.35 3.85 -9.41
C GLY A 147 -4.50 2.68 -8.93
N CYS A 148 -4.23 2.69 -7.63
CA CYS A 148 -3.52 1.63 -6.93
C CYS A 148 -4.36 1.10 -5.77
N TRP A 149 -4.09 -0.12 -5.34
CA TRP A 149 -4.59 -0.65 -4.09
C TRP A 149 -3.59 -1.57 -3.43
N GLN A 150 -3.78 -1.78 -2.12
CA GLN A 150 -3.07 -2.79 -1.37
C GLN A 150 -4.00 -3.42 -0.34
N GLY A 151 -3.93 -4.75 -0.22
CA GLY A 151 -4.63 -5.53 0.79
C GLY A 151 -3.87 -5.57 2.10
N PHE A 152 -4.63 -5.53 3.20
CA PHE A 152 -4.17 -5.66 4.57
C PHE A 152 -5.07 -6.67 5.32
N GLN A 153 -4.62 -7.16 6.47
CA GLN A 153 -5.40 -8.13 7.27
C GLN A 153 -6.82 -7.65 7.59
N GLY A 154 -6.98 -6.37 7.89
CA GLY A 154 -8.23 -5.74 8.30
C GLY A 154 -9.01 -5.06 7.17
N GLY A 155 -8.53 -5.06 5.92
CA GLY A 155 -9.16 -4.33 4.83
C GLY A 155 -8.23 -4.09 3.65
N SER A 156 -8.44 -2.99 2.93
CA SER A 156 -7.58 -2.58 1.83
C SER A 156 -7.49 -1.06 1.78
N VAL A 157 -6.37 -0.53 1.31
CA VAL A 157 -6.23 0.90 1.00
C VAL A 157 -6.25 1.06 -0.50
N TYR A 158 -7.12 1.93 -1.00
CA TYR A 158 -7.18 2.34 -2.39
C TYR A 158 -6.59 3.74 -2.51
N TRP A 159 -5.89 4.00 -3.61
CA TRP A 159 -5.42 5.31 -3.98
C TRP A 159 -5.79 5.62 -5.43
N ALA A 160 -6.27 6.82 -5.70
CA ALA A 160 -6.39 7.36 -7.05
C ALA A 160 -5.98 8.84 -7.07
N PRO A 161 -5.54 9.37 -8.24
CA PRO A 161 -5.09 10.76 -8.34
C PRO A 161 -6.11 11.78 -7.85
N ASN A 162 -7.40 11.54 -8.09
CA ASN A 162 -8.48 12.50 -7.80
C ASN A 162 -9.09 12.34 -6.39
N THR A 163 -8.84 11.23 -5.71
CA THR A 163 -9.46 10.95 -4.41
C THR A 163 -8.45 10.78 -3.28
N GLY A 164 -7.18 10.51 -3.56
CA GLY A 164 -6.20 10.24 -2.53
C GLY A 164 -6.32 8.80 -1.98
N ALA A 165 -5.63 8.53 -0.87
CA ALA A 165 -5.55 7.20 -0.28
C ALA A 165 -6.59 7.01 0.83
N HIS A 166 -7.47 6.02 0.69
CA HIS A 166 -8.55 5.72 1.62
C HIS A 166 -8.65 4.25 1.92
N PHE A 167 -8.86 3.90 3.19
CA PHE A 167 -9.08 2.50 3.56
C PHE A 167 -10.55 2.12 3.42
N ILE A 168 -10.78 0.84 3.11
CA ILE A 168 -12.09 0.22 3.10
C ILE A 168 -12.02 -1.13 3.82
N ARG A 169 -13.03 -1.44 4.64
CA ARG A 169 -13.04 -2.65 5.48
C ARG A 169 -14.44 -3.21 5.70
N GLY A 170 -14.48 -4.39 6.31
CA GLY A 170 -15.71 -5.02 6.83
C GLY A 170 -16.85 -5.11 5.83
N ALA A 171 -18.07 -4.95 6.31
CA ALA A 171 -19.28 -5.09 5.50
C ALA A 171 -19.36 -4.05 4.35
N ILE A 172 -18.81 -2.85 4.54
CA ILE A 172 -18.74 -1.84 3.48
C ILE A 172 -17.83 -2.31 2.34
N ARG A 173 -16.67 -2.87 2.65
CA ARG A 173 -15.77 -3.50 1.67
C ARG A 173 -16.45 -4.63 0.91
N ASP A 174 -17.12 -5.52 1.63
CA ASP A 174 -17.79 -6.67 1.02
C ASP A 174 -18.89 -6.19 0.06
N ARG A 175 -19.65 -5.16 0.46
CA ARG A 175 -20.66 -4.57 -0.41
C ARG A 175 -20.06 -3.86 -1.61
N TYR A 176 -19.00 -3.08 -1.43
CA TYR A 176 -18.26 -2.43 -2.53
C TYR A 176 -17.80 -3.46 -3.56
N GLY A 177 -17.27 -4.60 -3.11
CA GLY A 177 -16.90 -5.69 -4.00
C GLY A 177 -18.07 -6.32 -4.75
N SER A 178 -19.20 -6.51 -4.08
CA SER A 178 -20.41 -7.04 -4.72
C SER A 178 -21.01 -6.14 -5.80
N VAL A 179 -20.65 -4.85 -5.81
CA VAL A 179 -21.13 -3.86 -6.80
C VAL A 179 -20.04 -3.42 -7.77
N GLY A 180 -18.97 -4.20 -7.89
CA GLY A 180 -17.96 -4.05 -8.95
C GLY A 180 -16.70 -3.27 -8.56
N TRP A 181 -16.44 -3.06 -7.26
CA TRP A 181 -15.28 -2.30 -6.77
C TRP A 181 -15.18 -0.93 -7.46
N GLU A 182 -13.96 -0.48 -7.78
CA GLU A 182 -13.71 0.80 -8.45
C GLU A 182 -14.20 0.81 -9.90
N GLY A 183 -14.32 -0.36 -10.53
CA GLY A 183 -14.91 -0.50 -11.87
C GLY A 183 -16.43 -0.37 -11.89
N GLY A 184 -17.08 -0.41 -10.72
CA GLY A 184 -18.52 -0.28 -10.57
C GLY A 184 -19.02 1.15 -10.48
N GLN A 185 -20.32 1.30 -10.25
CA GLN A 185 -21.00 2.60 -10.18
C GLN A 185 -20.49 3.52 -9.06
N LEU A 186 -19.87 2.95 -8.02
CA LEU A 186 -19.34 3.75 -6.90
C LEU A 186 -18.01 4.44 -7.25
N GLY A 187 -17.17 3.85 -8.11
CA GLY A 187 -15.81 4.35 -8.33
C GLY A 187 -14.95 4.30 -7.07
N PHE A 188 -13.86 5.08 -7.03
CA PHE A 188 -12.93 5.07 -5.91
C PHE A 188 -13.52 5.67 -4.61
N PRO A 189 -13.06 5.23 -3.42
CA PRO A 189 -13.40 5.88 -2.17
C PRO A 189 -12.85 7.32 -2.10
N ARG A 190 -13.62 8.22 -1.48
CA ARG A 190 -13.29 9.65 -1.21
C ARG A 190 -13.13 9.96 0.28
N THR A 191 -13.58 9.06 1.14
CA THR A 191 -13.36 9.12 2.58
C THR A 191 -12.94 7.75 3.05
N ASP A 192 -12.42 7.69 4.26
CA ASP A 192 -12.41 6.46 5.02
C ASP A 192 -13.82 6.12 5.52
N GLU A 193 -13.98 4.94 6.11
CA GLU A 193 -15.19 4.57 6.84
C GLU A 193 -15.36 5.46 8.08
N LEU A 194 -16.52 6.11 8.19
CA LEU A 194 -16.90 6.99 9.30
C LEU A 194 -18.06 6.36 10.06
N CYS A 195 -17.79 6.01 11.32
CA CYS A 195 -18.77 5.42 12.24
C CYS A 195 -19.28 6.43 13.27
N GLY A 196 -20.35 6.07 13.96
CA GLY A 196 -21.02 6.93 14.95
C GLY A 196 -22.33 7.53 14.46
N LEU A 197 -22.88 6.98 13.37
CA LEU A 197 -24.24 7.30 12.96
C LEU A 197 -25.26 6.68 13.93
N ARG A 198 -26.52 7.10 13.79
CA ARG A 198 -27.68 6.58 14.53
C ARG A 198 -27.66 5.04 14.63
N ASP A 199 -28.01 4.48 15.78
CA ASP A 199 -28.08 3.02 16.00
C ASP A 199 -26.74 2.29 15.73
N GLY A 200 -25.61 3.01 15.86
CA GLY A 200 -24.27 2.47 15.71
C GLY A 200 -23.81 2.28 14.25
N GLY A 201 -24.45 2.98 13.31
CA GLY A 201 -24.11 2.84 11.89
C GLY A 201 -22.79 3.49 11.49
N CYS A 202 -22.36 3.14 10.29
CA CYS A 202 -21.17 3.67 9.62
C CYS A 202 -21.51 4.00 8.17
N TRP A 203 -20.70 4.83 7.54
CA TRP A 203 -20.81 5.11 6.12
C TRP A 203 -19.46 5.41 5.49
N GLN A 204 -19.41 5.35 4.17
CA GLN A 204 -18.24 5.75 3.40
C GLN A 204 -18.66 6.41 2.10
N GLN A 205 -17.98 7.49 1.73
CA GLN A 205 -18.16 8.20 0.47
C GLN A 205 -17.28 7.59 -0.63
N PHE A 206 -17.86 7.47 -1.82
CA PHE A 206 -17.19 7.11 -3.07
C PHE A 206 -17.44 8.17 -4.14
N GLU A 207 -16.79 8.05 -5.30
CA GLU A 207 -16.97 8.98 -6.43
C GLU A 207 -18.44 9.11 -6.88
N GLY A 208 -19.14 7.99 -7.01
CA GLY A 208 -20.48 7.91 -7.57
C GLY A 208 -21.61 7.73 -6.54
N GLY A 209 -21.30 7.66 -5.25
CA GLY A 209 -22.30 7.42 -4.21
C GLY A 209 -21.73 7.17 -2.83
N ARG A 210 -22.56 6.65 -1.94
CA ARG A 210 -22.19 6.29 -0.57
C ARG A 210 -22.58 4.84 -0.30
N ILE A 211 -21.87 4.18 0.60
CA ILE A 211 -22.35 2.95 1.25
C ILE A 211 -22.63 3.28 2.70
N TYR A 212 -23.83 2.96 3.17
CA TYR A 212 -24.20 3.03 4.58
C TYR A 212 -24.32 1.62 5.13
N TRP A 213 -23.88 1.43 6.37
CA TRP A 213 -24.03 0.19 7.12
C TRP A 213 -24.73 0.48 8.45
N SER A 214 -25.64 -0.40 8.84
CA SER A 214 -26.17 -0.47 10.20
C SER A 214 -26.33 -1.92 10.63
N PRO A 215 -26.41 -2.21 11.95
CA PRO A 215 -26.70 -3.56 12.42
C PRO A 215 -28.02 -4.13 11.85
N GLY A 216 -29.01 -3.27 11.59
CA GLY A 216 -30.34 -3.69 11.15
C GLY A 216 -30.47 -3.92 9.63
N THR A 217 -29.67 -3.26 8.80
CA THR A 217 -29.81 -3.32 7.32
C THR A 217 -28.61 -3.90 6.59
N GLY A 218 -27.48 -4.09 7.28
CA GLY A 218 -26.20 -4.37 6.64
C GLY A 218 -25.73 -3.22 5.76
N ALA A 219 -24.74 -3.49 4.92
CA ALA A 219 -24.13 -2.47 4.06
C ALA A 219 -24.92 -2.33 2.76
N GLN A 220 -25.41 -1.13 2.46
CA GLN A 220 -26.21 -0.83 1.28
C GLN A 220 -25.71 0.44 0.58
N PRO A 221 -25.55 0.40 -0.75
CA PRO A 221 -25.15 1.57 -1.51
C PRO A 221 -26.35 2.49 -1.75
N VAL A 222 -26.11 3.79 -1.84
CA VAL A 222 -27.10 4.80 -2.21
C VAL A 222 -26.42 5.84 -3.10
N TRP A 223 -27.07 6.20 -4.20
CA TRP A 223 -26.51 7.08 -5.23
C TRP A 223 -27.59 7.78 -6.05
N GLY A 224 -27.17 8.67 -6.94
CA GLY A 224 -28.03 9.28 -7.96
C GLY A 224 -29.23 10.04 -7.38
N ALA A 225 -30.30 10.09 -8.17
CA ALA A 225 -31.51 10.87 -7.84
C ALA A 225 -32.24 10.36 -6.59
N ILE A 226 -32.17 9.05 -6.31
CA ILE A 226 -32.70 8.45 -5.07
C ILE A 226 -31.90 8.93 -3.87
N GLY A 227 -30.56 8.88 -3.93
CA GLY A 227 -29.70 9.36 -2.85
C GLY A 227 -29.88 10.85 -2.56
N ILE A 228 -29.99 11.68 -3.61
CA ILE A 228 -30.27 13.12 -3.45
C ILE A 228 -31.61 13.37 -2.74
N TYR A 229 -32.66 12.63 -3.10
CA TYR A 229 -33.95 12.75 -2.45
C TYR A 229 -33.90 12.28 -0.98
N TRP A 230 -33.20 11.18 -0.71
CA TRP A 230 -33.00 10.68 0.65
C TRP A 230 -32.23 11.68 1.52
N ASP A 231 -31.21 12.35 0.97
CA ASP A 231 -30.45 13.41 1.65
C ASP A 231 -31.35 14.58 2.06
N ALA A 232 -32.17 15.05 1.12
CA ALA A 232 -33.13 16.12 1.37
C ALA A 232 -34.22 15.75 2.40
N ASN A 233 -34.39 14.45 2.69
CA ASN A 233 -35.35 13.93 3.66
C ASN A 233 -34.69 13.50 4.98
N GLY A 234 -33.45 13.93 5.25
CA GLY A 234 -32.80 13.78 6.56
C GLY A 234 -31.95 12.52 6.73
N ILE A 235 -31.53 11.87 5.64
CA ILE A 235 -30.63 10.70 5.64
C ILE A 235 -31.09 9.62 6.65
N GLU A 236 -30.18 8.98 7.40
CA GLU A 236 -30.50 7.94 8.38
C GLU A 236 -31.31 8.45 9.58
N ASN A 237 -31.31 9.76 9.82
CA ASN A 237 -32.11 10.40 10.87
C ASN A 237 -33.52 10.77 10.40
N GLY A 238 -33.76 10.70 9.09
CA GLY A 238 -35.01 11.05 8.45
C GLY A 238 -36.07 9.96 8.53
N ARG A 239 -37.25 10.24 7.95
CA ARG A 239 -38.40 9.32 7.95
C ARG A 239 -38.12 7.97 7.29
N PHE A 240 -37.14 7.92 6.38
CA PHE A 240 -36.78 6.69 5.66
C PHE A 240 -35.80 5.81 6.43
N GLY A 241 -34.99 6.37 7.35
CA GLY A 241 -33.91 5.63 8.01
C GLY A 241 -32.84 5.14 7.03
N TYR A 242 -32.12 4.08 7.42
CA TYR A 242 -31.06 3.49 6.62
C TYR A 242 -31.60 2.83 5.32
N PRO A 243 -30.80 2.78 4.24
CA PRO A 243 -31.12 1.94 3.10
C PRO A 243 -31.12 0.46 3.51
N ALA A 244 -32.13 -0.29 3.05
CA ALA A 244 -32.38 -1.68 3.39
C ALA A 244 -32.10 -2.66 2.23
N ALA A 245 -31.84 -2.13 1.03
CA ALA A 245 -31.39 -2.87 -0.15
C ALA A 245 -30.63 -1.93 -1.09
N GLY A 246 -29.90 -2.49 -2.05
CA GLY A 246 -29.39 -1.71 -3.20
C GLY A 246 -30.52 -1.25 -4.12
N GLU A 247 -30.22 -0.25 -4.95
CA GLU A 247 -31.14 0.23 -5.98
C GLU A 247 -31.45 -0.90 -7.00
N SER A 248 -32.72 -1.02 -7.37
CA SER A 248 -33.22 -1.95 -8.38
C SER A 248 -33.89 -1.17 -9.51
N CYS A 249 -33.32 -1.25 -10.70
CA CYS A 249 -33.79 -0.56 -11.90
C CYS A 249 -34.45 -1.50 -12.91
N GLY A 250 -35.58 -1.08 -13.47
CA GLY A 250 -36.35 -1.83 -14.46
C GLY A 250 -37.57 -1.03 -14.93
N GLY A 251 -38.08 -1.34 -16.13
CA GLY A 251 -39.32 -0.71 -16.64
C GLY A 251 -39.25 0.81 -16.79
N GLY A 252 -38.06 1.38 -16.99
CA GLY A 252 -37.86 2.82 -17.18
C GLY A 252 -37.64 3.62 -15.89
N GLY A 253 -37.58 2.99 -14.72
CA GLY A 253 -37.28 3.67 -13.46
C GLY A 253 -36.43 2.83 -12.50
N CYS A 254 -36.13 3.41 -11.35
CA CYS A 254 -35.38 2.77 -10.29
C CYS A 254 -36.13 2.88 -8.96
N SER A 255 -35.91 1.92 -8.07
CA SER A 255 -36.47 1.94 -6.73
C SER A 255 -35.45 1.43 -5.72
N GLN A 256 -35.51 1.95 -4.51
CA GLN A 256 -34.68 1.50 -3.42
C GLN A 256 -35.48 1.44 -2.12
N ARG A 257 -35.34 0.32 -1.41
CA ARG A 257 -35.97 0.12 -0.10
C ARG A 257 -35.09 0.70 1.00
N PHE A 258 -35.74 1.36 1.95
CA PHE A 258 -35.20 1.89 3.19
C PHE A 258 -35.99 1.31 4.37
N GLN A 259 -35.52 1.50 5.61
CA GLN A 259 -36.21 1.00 6.81
C GLN A 259 -37.65 1.51 6.91
N GLY A 260 -37.87 2.79 6.60
CA GLY A 260 -39.15 3.49 6.74
C GLY A 260 -39.95 3.65 5.45
N GLY A 261 -39.55 3.03 4.34
CA GLY A 261 -40.28 3.16 3.08
C GLY A 261 -39.46 2.82 1.83
N THR A 262 -40.01 3.13 0.66
CA THR A 262 -39.33 2.94 -0.62
C THR A 262 -39.27 4.27 -1.35
N ILE A 263 -38.08 4.66 -1.81
CA ILE A 263 -37.90 5.81 -2.70
C ILE A 263 -37.85 5.27 -4.12
N THR A 264 -38.55 5.93 -5.04
CA THR A 264 -38.62 5.58 -6.46
C THR A 264 -38.19 6.78 -7.31
N TRP A 265 -37.52 6.52 -8.42
CA TRP A 265 -37.16 7.49 -9.43
C TRP A 265 -37.65 7.05 -10.80
N HIS A 266 -38.20 7.99 -11.56
CA HIS A 266 -38.55 7.82 -12.97
C HIS A 266 -38.12 9.07 -13.75
N PRO A 267 -37.57 8.95 -14.98
CA PRO A 267 -37.01 10.08 -15.72
C PRO A 267 -38.06 11.17 -16.02
N VAL A 268 -39.33 10.80 -16.17
CA VAL A 268 -40.43 11.75 -16.44
C VAL A 268 -41.05 12.32 -15.16
N ASN A 269 -41.17 11.49 -14.10
CA ASN A 269 -41.96 11.84 -12.92
C ASN A 269 -41.11 12.30 -11.73
N GLY A 270 -39.77 12.24 -11.85
CA GLY A 270 -38.83 12.59 -10.79
C GLY A 270 -38.72 11.54 -9.70
N THR A 271 -38.12 11.95 -8.57
CA THR A 271 -37.94 11.11 -7.37
C THR A 271 -39.04 11.36 -6.34
N ARG A 272 -39.58 10.30 -5.73
CA ARG A 272 -40.59 10.37 -4.67
C ARG A 272 -40.51 9.18 -3.70
N GLY A 273 -40.97 9.36 -2.48
CA GLY A 273 -41.07 8.31 -1.45
C GLY A 273 -42.04 8.65 -0.32
#